data_AF-A0A4R2HDL1-F1
#
_entry.id   AF-A0A4R2HDL1-F1
#
_cell.length_a   1.000
_cell.length_b   1.000
_cell.length_c   1.000
_cell.angle_alpha   90.00
_cell.angle_beta   90.00
_cell.angle_gamma   90.00
#
_symmetry.space_group_name_H-M   'P 1'
#
loop_
_entity.id
_entity.type
_entity.pdbx_description
1 polymer ?
#
loop_
_entity_poly.entity_id
_entity_poly.type
_entity_poly.pdbx_seq_one_letter_code
_entity_poly.pdbx_strand_id
1 'polypeptide(L)'
;MSDTRAARTPEQIEADIAATRARLASTVDELVDRAHPKNVAKRQVEQAKAQVFDERGQLRTQKIVAVGGAAVGVLAVLLLIRRLVGRR
;
A
#
# COMPACT_ATOMS: atom_id res chain seq x y z
N MET A 1 41.83 -6.18 27.73
CA MET A 1 40.54 -6.74 27.27
C MET A 1 40.09 -5.93 26.06
N SER A 2 40.82 -6.04 24.96
CA SER A 2 40.60 -5.23 23.75
C SER A 2 41.45 -5.82 22.61
N ASP A 3 40.95 -6.88 21.99
CA ASP A 3 41.42 -7.29 20.66
C ASP A 3 40.33 -8.01 19.84
N THR A 4 39.07 -7.60 20.03
CA THR A 4 37.92 -8.15 19.30
C THR A 4 37.80 -7.60 17.86
N ARG A 5 38.87 -7.01 17.32
CA ARG A 5 38.91 -6.39 16.00
C ARG A 5 40.07 -6.95 15.16
N ALA A 6 40.31 -8.26 15.21
CA ALA A 6 40.95 -8.91 14.07
C ALA A 6 40.17 -8.46 12.81
N ALA A 7 40.84 -7.77 11.91
CA ALA A 7 40.21 -7.10 10.77
C ALA A 7 39.36 -8.10 10.00
N ARG A 8 38.04 -7.83 9.90
CA ARG A 8 37.11 -8.69 9.13
C ARG A 8 37.66 -8.87 7.73
N THR A 9 37.75 -10.10 7.25
CA THR A 9 38.25 -10.36 5.90
C THR A 9 37.20 -9.93 4.87
N PRO A 10 37.58 -9.58 3.63
CA PRO A 10 36.64 -9.23 2.57
C PRO A 10 35.53 -10.27 2.37
N GLU A 11 35.88 -11.56 2.45
CA GLU A 11 34.95 -12.68 2.28
C GLU A 11 33.90 -12.72 3.40
N GLN A 12 34.30 -12.38 4.63
CA GLN A 12 33.37 -12.28 5.77
C GLN A 12 32.39 -11.11 5.59
N ILE A 13 32.86 -9.99 5.05
CA ILE A 13 32.01 -8.82 4.76
C ILE A 13 31.01 -9.17 3.65
N GLU A 14 31.44 -9.86 2.58
CA GLU A 14 30.55 -10.31 1.52
C GLU A 14 29.49 -11.29 2.02
N ALA A 15 29.87 -12.25 2.86
CA ALA A 15 28.94 -13.19 3.49
C ALA A 15 27.92 -12.47 4.38
N ASP A 16 28.36 -11.49 5.17
CA ASP A 16 27.47 -10.68 6.01
C ASP A 16 26.50 -9.82 5.19
N ILE A 17 26.98 -9.24 4.08
CA ILE A 17 26.14 -8.47 3.14
C ILE A 17 25.11 -9.39 2.49
N ALA A 18 25.52 -10.57 2.03
CA ALA A 18 24.61 -11.55 1.42
C ALA A 18 23.52 -11.99 2.41
N ALA A 19 23.91 -12.32 3.64
CA ALA A 19 22.97 -12.68 4.71
C ALA A 19 22.02 -11.53 5.05
N THR A 20 22.52 -10.29 5.05
CA THR A 20 21.71 -9.09 5.32
C THR A 20 20.73 -8.81 4.18
N ARG A 21 21.15 -8.95 2.93
CA ARG A 21 20.28 -8.82 1.75
C ARG A 21 19.16 -9.86 1.75
N ALA A 22 19.48 -11.11 2.10
CA ALA A 22 18.47 -12.17 2.20
C ALA A 22 17.40 -11.85 3.27
N ARG A 23 17.81 -11.38 4.44
CA ARG A 23 16.88 -10.93 5.50
C ARG A 23 16.01 -9.76 5.04
N LEU A 24 16.63 -8.76 4.40
CA LEU A 24 15.92 -7.59 3.88
C LEU A 24 14.87 -7.98 2.83
N ALA A 25 15.23 -8.84 1.86
CA ALA A 25 14.30 -9.33 0.85
C ALA A 25 13.08 -10.01 1.49
N SER A 26 13.30 -10.88 2.48
CA SER A 26 12.22 -11.53 3.23
C SER A 26 11.31 -10.53 3.95
N THR A 27 11.87 -9.50 4.58
CA THR A 27 11.07 -8.46 5.26
C THR A 27 10.30 -7.60 4.26
N VAL A 28 10.90 -7.30 3.10
CA VAL A 28 10.24 -6.53 2.03
C VAL A 28 9.07 -7.32 1.46
N ASP A 29 9.22 -8.62 1.19
CA ASP A 29 8.13 -9.45 0.68
C ASP A 29 6.96 -9.51 1.68
N GLU A 30 7.23 -9.68 2.98
CA GLU A 30 6.18 -9.64 4.01
C GLU A 30 5.47 -8.26 4.05
N LEU A 31 6.24 -7.17 3.90
CA LEU A 31 5.67 -5.83 3.86
C LEU A 31 4.82 -5.60 2.62
N VAL A 32 5.24 -6.10 1.45
CA VAL A 32 4.50 -6.04 0.20
C VAL A 32 3.16 -6.78 0.33
N ASP A 33 3.16 -7.97 0.93
CA ASP A 33 1.94 -8.75 1.17
C ASP A 33 0.99 -8.06 2.15
N ARG A 34 1.52 -7.47 3.24
CA ARG A 34 0.69 -6.74 4.23
C ARG A 34 0.17 -5.41 3.68
N ALA A 35 0.99 -4.69 2.92
CA ALA A 35 0.63 -3.44 2.26
C ALA A 35 -0.17 -3.67 0.98
N HIS A 36 -0.44 -4.93 0.61
CA HIS A 36 -1.11 -5.27 -0.64
C HIS A 36 -2.40 -4.45 -0.74
N PRO A 37 -2.53 -3.58 -1.78
CA PRO A 37 -3.58 -2.58 -1.86
C PRO A 37 -4.99 -3.16 -1.81
N LYS A 38 -5.17 -4.45 -2.16
CA LYS A 38 -6.43 -5.18 -2.05
C LYS A 38 -6.96 -5.24 -0.60
N ASN A 39 -6.06 -5.41 0.38
CA ASN A 39 -6.44 -5.48 1.79
C ASN A 39 -6.73 -4.09 2.38
N VAL A 40 -6.01 -3.07 1.93
CA VAL A 40 -6.28 -1.67 2.29
C VAL A 40 -7.60 -1.21 1.68
N ALA A 41 -7.84 -1.48 0.41
CA ALA A 41 -9.06 -1.12 -0.31
C ALA A 41 -10.30 -1.79 0.31
N LYS A 42 -10.23 -3.07 0.69
CA LYS A 42 -11.33 -3.75 1.39
C LYS A 42 -11.75 -3.01 2.66
N ARG A 43 -10.79 -2.59 3.51
CA ARG A 43 -11.10 -1.84 4.74
C ARG A 43 -11.73 -0.47 4.45
N GLN A 44 -11.22 0.22 3.43
CA GLN A 44 -11.75 1.52 2.99
C GLN A 44 -13.16 1.40 2.42
N VAL A 45 -13.47 0.35 1.67
CA VAL A 45 -14.81 0.08 1.13
C VAL A 45 -15.81 -0.20 2.25
N GLU A 46 -15.45 -1.01 3.24
CA GLU A 46 -16.34 -1.29 4.38
C GLU A 46 -16.58 -0.04 5.24
N GLN A 47 -15.56 0.80 5.47
CA GLN A 47 -15.74 2.11 6.12
C GLN A 47 -16.62 3.07 5.30
N ALA A 48 -16.43 3.11 3.98
CA ALA A 48 -17.23 3.95 3.10
C ALA A 48 -18.71 3.53 3.06
N LYS A 49 -19.00 2.22 3.07
CA LYS A 49 -20.37 1.70 3.16
C LYS A 49 -21.06 2.16 4.45
N ALA A 50 -20.38 2.11 5.59
CA ALA A 50 -20.94 2.57 6.87
C ALA A 50 -21.23 4.09 6.90
N GLN A 51 -20.53 4.88 6.08
CA GLN A 51 -20.75 6.32 5.98
C GLN A 51 -21.90 6.72 5.03
N VAL A 52 -22.35 5.81 4.17
CA VAL A 52 -23.35 6.07 3.11
C VAL A 52 -24.73 5.53 3.47
N PHE A 53 -24.84 4.52 4.35
CA PHE A 53 -26.13 3.92 4.75
C PHE A 53 -26.44 4.18 6.23
N ASP A 54 -27.65 4.66 6.53
CA ASP A 54 -28.19 4.74 7.89
C ASP A 54 -29.13 3.57 8.19
N GLU A 55 -29.37 3.31 9.48
CA GLU A 55 -30.15 2.17 9.99
C GLU A 55 -31.65 2.22 9.64
N ARG A 56 -32.11 3.23 8.91
CA ARG A 56 -33.55 3.46 8.61
C ARG A 56 -33.89 3.43 7.12
N GLY A 57 -32.90 3.20 6.25
CA GLY A 57 -33.14 3.14 4.80
C GLY A 57 -33.60 4.47 4.19
N GLN A 58 -33.35 5.60 4.86
CA GLN A 58 -33.74 6.92 4.38
C GLN A 58 -32.52 7.64 3.81
N LEU A 59 -32.37 7.51 2.49
CA LEU A 59 -31.38 8.21 1.69
C LEU A 59 -31.48 9.72 1.92
N ARG A 60 -30.54 10.32 2.66
CA ARG A 60 -30.36 11.78 2.68
C ARG A 60 -29.99 12.23 1.26
N THR A 61 -30.98 12.63 0.46
CA THR A 61 -30.84 12.98 -0.96
C THR A 61 -29.77 14.04 -1.21
N GLN A 62 -29.55 14.94 -0.24
CA GLN A 62 -28.48 15.95 -0.29
C GLN A 62 -27.05 15.38 -0.24
N LYS A 63 -26.84 14.15 0.26
CA LYS A 63 -25.50 13.53 0.37
C LYS A 63 -25.17 12.59 -0.80
N ILE A 64 -26.16 12.10 -1.55
CA ILE A 64 -25.93 11.22 -2.71
C ILE A 64 -25.27 11.95 -3.88
N VAL A 65 -25.64 13.22 -4.11
CA VAL A 65 -25.01 14.05 -5.15
C VAL A 65 -23.53 14.24 -4.86
N ALA A 66 -23.17 14.46 -3.59
CA ALA A 66 -21.78 14.63 -3.17
C ALA A 66 -20.96 13.34 -3.32
N VAL A 67 -21.52 12.18 -2.93
CA VAL A 67 -20.87 10.87 -3.10
C VAL A 67 -20.74 10.48 -4.57
N GLY A 68 -21.79 10.73 -5.37
CA GLY A 68 -21.79 10.49 -6.81
C GLY A 68 -20.75 11.36 -7.54
N GLY A 69 -20.66 12.64 -7.21
CA GLY A 69 -19.65 13.54 -7.75
C GLY A 69 -18.23 13.10 -7.41
N ALA A 70 -17.98 12.65 -6.17
CA ALA A 70 -16.67 12.14 -5.75
C ALA A 70 -16.28 10.87 -6.52
N ALA A 71 -17.20 9.91 -6.69
CA ALA A 71 -16.93 8.68 -7.43
C ALA A 71 -16.59 8.95 -8.91
N VAL A 72 -17.35 9.85 -9.56
CA VAL A 72 -17.10 10.27 -10.94
C VAL A 72 -15.74 10.98 -11.06
N GLY A 73 -15.40 11.87 -10.12
CA GLY A 73 -14.11 12.55 -10.09
C GLY A 73 -12.92 11.59 -9.95
N VAL A 74 -13.01 10.60 -9.05
CA VAL A 74 -11.97 9.58 -8.88
C VAL A 74 -11.80 8.73 -10.14
N LEU A 75 -12.90 8.30 -10.77
CA LEU A 75 -12.84 7.54 -12.02
C LEU A 75 -12.20 8.36 -13.16
N ALA A 76 -12.52 9.64 -13.27
CA ALA A 76 -11.91 10.52 -14.25
C ALA A 76 -10.38 10.64 -14.04
N VAL A 77 -9.93 10.81 -12.79
CA VAL A 77 -8.50 10.87 -12.45
C VAL A 77 -7.78 9.56 -12.77
N LEU A 78 -8.36 8.41 -12.38
CA LEU A 78 -7.77 7.10 -12.66
C LEU A 78 -7.66 6.83 -14.16
N LEU A 79 -8.67 7.20 -14.94
CA LEU A 79 -8.64 7.09 -16.39
C LEU A 79 -7.58 8.01 -17.01
N LEU A 80 -7.40 9.22 -16.46
CA LEU A 80 -6.35 10.15 -16.90
C LEU A 80 -4.96 9.57 -16.64
N ILE A 81 -4.72 9.02 -15.45
CA ILE A 81 -3.47 8.34 -15.08
C ILE A 81 -3.23 7.14 -16.00
N ARG A 82 -4.25 6.28 -16.20
CA ARG A 82 -4.16 5.12 -17.10
C ARG A 82 -3.83 5.56 -18.53
N ARG A 83 -4.40 6.67 -19.00
CA ARG A 83 -4.15 7.25 -20.32
C ARG A 83 -2.76 7.88 -20.45
N LEU A 84 -2.16 8.36 -19.37
CA LEU A 84 -0.76 8.85 -19.35
C LEU A 84 0.25 7.70 -19.32
N VAL A 85 -0.01 6.67 -18.52
CA VAL A 85 0.89 5.52 -18.33
C VAL A 85 0.85 4.57 -19.52
N GLY A 86 -0.32 4.30 -20.09
CA GLY A 86 -0.48 3.39 -21.24
C GLY A 86 -0.10 3.99 -22.60
N ARG A 87 0.53 5.17 -22.62
CA ARG A 87 1.01 5.85 -23.85
C ARG A 87 2.54 5.75 -24.01
N ARG A 88 3.21 4.96 -23.16
CA ARG A 88 4.60 4.51 -23.32
C ARG A 88 4.60 3.09 -23.82
#